data_AF-A0A4R3GHV5-F1
#
_entry.id   AF-A0A4R3GHV5-F1
#
_cell.length_a   1.000
_cell.length_b   1.000
_cell.length_c   1.000
_cell.angle_alpha   90.00
_cell.angle_beta   90.00
_cell.angle_gamma   90.00
#
_symmetry.space_group_name_H-M   'P 1'
#
loop_
_entity.id
_entity.type
_entity.pdbx_description
1 polymer ?
#
loop_
_entity_poly.entity_id
_entity_poly.type
_entity_poly.pdbx_seq_one_letter_code
_entity_poly.pdbx_strand_id
1 'polypeptide(L)'
;METARLAFYNFGLHVAPSDSRAVEGFVLREPANFEAAARACGFIGRSGYPGYPGPRSWGPQVFPRYIEGSGFTSAPSSLSLWVDIESLMAFTYNGVHADALKHARKWNVKQTWPPLVLWWVSAYHRPDWQEGVERLEYLADHGASPKAFTFKQPYGPDGAEIVIDRDRVKELTARNAETQKDLLAFVQTLKI
;
A
#
# COMPACT_ATOMS: atom_id res chain seq x y z
N MET A 1 26.77 5.77 -5.67
CA MET A 1 25.69 5.08 -6.40
C MET A 1 24.39 5.60 -5.85
N GLU A 2 23.47 6.04 -6.71
CA GLU A 2 22.19 6.58 -6.27
C GLU A 2 21.27 5.47 -5.78
N THR A 3 20.60 5.71 -4.65
CA THR A 3 19.83 4.67 -3.95
C THR A 3 18.52 4.39 -4.68
N ALA A 4 18.33 3.15 -5.12
CA ALA A 4 17.06 2.66 -5.63
C ALA A 4 15.92 2.87 -4.61
N ARG A 5 14.68 2.89 -5.08
CA ARG A 5 13.49 3.10 -4.26
C ARG A 5 12.56 1.91 -4.39
N LEU A 6 11.87 1.58 -3.31
CA LEU A 6 10.87 0.53 -3.31
C LEU A 6 9.52 1.11 -3.71
N ALA A 7 8.95 0.62 -4.79
CA ALA A 7 7.58 0.87 -5.18
C ALA A 7 6.64 -0.16 -4.55
N PHE A 8 5.46 0.30 -4.15
CA PHE A 8 4.39 -0.50 -3.58
C PHE A 8 3.08 -0.15 -4.26
N TYR A 9 2.36 -1.16 -4.71
CA TYR A 9 0.99 -1.05 -5.19
C TYR A 9 0.12 -2.08 -4.47
N ASN A 10 -1.06 -1.67 -4.02
CA ASN A 10 -2.09 -2.58 -3.54
C ASN A 10 -3.42 -2.35 -4.27
N PHE A 11 -4.22 -3.40 -4.30
CA PHE A 11 -5.53 -3.41 -4.92
C PHE A 11 -6.42 -4.39 -4.16
N GLY A 12 -7.69 -4.04 -4.05
CA GLY A 12 -8.74 -4.91 -3.54
C GLY A 12 -10.09 -4.51 -4.10
N LEU A 13 -11.14 -5.25 -3.75
CA LEU A 13 -12.52 -4.89 -4.07
C LEU A 13 -13.29 -4.71 -2.78
N HIS A 14 -14.05 -3.62 -2.69
CA HIS A 14 -14.98 -3.44 -1.59
C HIS A 14 -16.17 -4.40 -1.70
N VAL A 15 -16.79 -4.73 -0.57
CA VAL A 15 -18.02 -5.56 -0.54
C VAL A 15 -19.27 -4.80 -1.01
N ALA A 16 -19.18 -3.47 -1.14
CA ALA A 16 -20.26 -2.56 -1.53
C ALA A 16 -19.67 -1.24 -2.06
N PRO A 17 -20.48 -0.36 -2.69
CA PRO A 17 -20.02 0.97 -3.14
C PRO A 17 -19.36 1.78 -2.02
N SER A 18 -18.41 2.66 -2.37
CA SER A 18 -17.59 3.42 -1.41
C SER A 18 -18.38 4.37 -0.50
N ASP A 19 -19.55 4.82 -0.93
CA ASP A 19 -20.47 5.68 -0.17
C ASP A 19 -21.45 4.87 0.71
N SER A 20 -21.39 3.54 0.67
CA SER A 20 -22.27 2.69 1.45
C SER A 20 -21.84 2.57 2.92
N ARG A 21 -22.83 2.39 3.80
CA ARG A 21 -22.60 2.13 5.24
C ARG A 21 -21.74 0.88 5.49
N ALA A 22 -21.74 -0.08 4.58
CA ALA A 22 -20.99 -1.33 4.73
C ALA A 22 -19.47 -1.13 4.68
N VAL A 23 -18.97 -0.06 4.06
CA VAL A 23 -17.53 0.26 3.96
C VAL A 23 -17.14 1.57 4.62
N GLU A 24 -18.08 2.23 5.29
CA GLU A 24 -17.87 3.54 5.92
C GLU A 24 -16.72 3.53 6.94
N GLY A 25 -16.55 2.44 7.68
CA GLY A 25 -15.42 2.29 8.62
C GLY A 25 -14.05 2.31 7.94
N PHE A 26 -13.94 1.84 6.69
CA PHE A 26 -12.72 1.97 5.89
C PHE A 26 -12.51 3.44 5.49
N VAL A 27 -13.54 4.07 4.92
CA VAL A 27 -13.47 5.45 4.39
C VAL A 27 -13.09 6.44 5.48
N LEU A 28 -13.63 6.29 6.70
CA LEU A 28 -13.30 7.18 7.82
C LEU A 28 -11.85 7.04 8.30
N ARG A 29 -11.22 5.88 8.09
CA ARG A 29 -9.81 5.62 8.48
C ARG A 29 -8.81 6.03 7.42
N GLU A 30 -9.21 6.07 6.15
CA GLU A 30 -8.31 6.29 5.02
C GLU A 30 -7.48 7.59 5.14
N PRO A 31 -8.03 8.76 5.50
CA PRO A 31 -7.24 9.98 5.64
C PRO A 31 -6.15 9.87 6.71
N ALA A 32 -6.48 9.28 7.87
CA ALA A 32 -5.53 9.07 8.96
C ALA A 32 -4.45 8.05 8.57
N ASN A 33 -4.80 7.03 7.77
CA ASN A 33 -3.84 6.08 7.24
C ASN A 33 -2.84 6.73 6.27
N PHE A 34 -3.31 7.62 5.40
CA PHE A 34 -2.45 8.38 4.49
C PHE A 34 -1.56 9.39 5.21
N GLU A 35 -2.06 10.01 6.26
CA GLU A 35 -1.27 10.89 7.11
C GLU A 35 -0.22 10.09 7.90
N ALA A 36 -0.57 8.91 8.42
CA ALA A 36 0.38 8.02 9.05
C ALA A 36 1.48 7.58 8.07
N ALA A 37 1.16 7.27 6.82
CA ALA A 37 2.15 7.00 5.79
C ALA A 37 3.08 8.20 5.58
N ALA A 38 2.53 9.41 5.46
CA ALA A 38 3.32 10.64 5.28
C ALA A 38 4.28 10.93 6.43
N ARG A 39 3.90 10.56 7.67
CA ARG A 39 4.74 10.68 8.87
C ARG A 39 5.71 9.51 9.07
N ALA A 40 5.58 8.43 8.31
CA ALA A 40 6.37 7.22 8.51
C ALA A 40 7.81 7.40 8.03
N CYS A 41 8.75 6.85 8.80
CA CYS A 41 10.16 6.82 8.44
C CYS A 41 10.33 6.14 7.07
N GLY A 42 11.01 6.80 6.14
CA GLY A 42 11.33 6.25 4.83
C GLY A 42 10.20 6.30 3.80
N PHE A 43 9.08 6.96 4.12
CA PHE A 43 8.09 7.31 3.10
C PHE A 43 8.64 8.39 2.16
N ILE A 44 8.54 8.18 0.85
CA ILE A 44 9.00 9.15 -0.16
C ILE A 44 7.80 9.91 -0.75
N GLY A 45 6.70 9.20 -1.01
CA GLY A 45 5.50 9.81 -1.57
C GLY A 45 4.50 8.78 -2.05
N ARG A 46 3.31 9.26 -2.41
CA ARG A 46 2.26 8.43 -3.03
C ARG A 46 1.61 9.14 -4.20
N SER A 47 1.05 8.35 -5.10
CA SER A 47 0.11 8.84 -6.11
C SER A 47 -1.15 9.36 -5.42
N GLY A 48 -1.69 10.46 -5.91
CA GLY A 48 -3.05 10.88 -5.55
C GLY A 48 -4.09 10.36 -6.52
N TYR A 49 -5.33 10.79 -6.32
CA TYR A 49 -6.47 10.36 -7.13
C TYR A 49 -6.98 11.52 -8.00
N PRO A 50 -7.29 11.30 -9.29
CA PRO A 50 -7.84 12.35 -10.14
C PRO A 50 -9.11 12.95 -9.55
N GLY A 51 -9.16 14.28 -9.41
CA GLY A 51 -10.33 15.00 -8.89
C GLY A 51 -10.49 14.98 -7.37
N TYR A 52 -9.58 14.36 -6.61
CA TYR A 52 -9.59 14.37 -5.15
C TYR A 52 -8.50 15.30 -4.59
N PRO A 53 -8.71 15.92 -3.41
CA PRO A 53 -7.68 16.69 -2.73
C PRO A 53 -6.44 15.84 -2.41
N GLY A 54 -5.25 16.43 -2.52
CA GLY A 54 -3.98 15.79 -2.16
C GLY A 54 -2.92 15.85 -3.26
N PRO A 55 -1.97 14.91 -3.29
CA PRO A 55 -0.93 14.88 -4.32
C PRO A 55 -1.53 14.67 -5.70
N ARG A 56 -0.81 15.07 -6.75
CA ARG A 56 -1.22 14.77 -8.13
C ARG A 56 -1.17 13.27 -8.39
N SER A 57 -2.11 12.77 -9.19
CA SER A 57 -2.07 11.39 -9.67
C SER A 57 -0.85 11.15 -10.56
N TRP A 58 -0.22 9.99 -10.39
CA TRP A 58 0.88 9.52 -11.21
C TRP A 58 0.29 8.77 -12.40
N GLY A 59 0.03 9.50 -13.48
CA GLY A 59 -0.66 8.99 -14.66
C GLY A 59 -2.18 8.82 -14.46
N PRO A 60 -2.91 8.36 -15.50
CA PRO A 60 -4.31 7.99 -15.39
C PRO A 60 -4.49 6.82 -14.41
N GLN A 61 -5.49 6.89 -13.54
CA GLN A 61 -5.79 5.77 -12.66
C GLN A 61 -6.43 4.63 -13.47
N VAL A 62 -5.84 3.45 -13.36
CA VAL A 62 -6.28 2.20 -13.97
C VAL A 62 -6.29 1.09 -12.91
N PHE A 63 -6.99 0.00 -13.19
CA PHE A 63 -7.15 -1.12 -12.26
C PHE A 63 -6.77 -2.44 -12.94
N PRO A 64 -6.34 -3.46 -12.16
CA PRO A 64 -6.10 -4.78 -12.69
C PRO A 64 -7.37 -5.40 -13.28
N ARG A 65 -7.21 -6.36 -14.20
CA ARG A 65 -8.25 -7.17 -14.83
C ARG A 65 -9.24 -7.80 -13.83
N TYR A 66 -8.84 -7.95 -12.57
CA TYR A 66 -9.68 -8.47 -11.49
C TYR A 66 -10.87 -7.57 -11.11
N ILE A 67 -10.92 -6.31 -11.58
CA ILE A 67 -12.11 -5.46 -11.44
C ILE A 67 -13.21 -5.87 -12.43
N GLU A 68 -12.87 -6.54 -13.53
CA GLU A 68 -13.84 -6.96 -14.55
C GLU A 68 -14.86 -7.95 -13.96
N GLY A 69 -16.13 -7.75 -14.30
CA GLY A 69 -17.23 -8.57 -13.77
C GLY A 69 -17.60 -8.31 -12.31
N SER A 70 -16.88 -7.43 -11.59
CA SER A 70 -17.19 -7.09 -10.19
C SER A 70 -18.43 -6.21 -10.02
N GLY A 71 -18.85 -5.52 -11.09
CA GLY A 71 -19.90 -4.50 -11.05
C GLY A 71 -19.43 -3.13 -10.54
N PHE A 72 -18.15 -2.97 -10.20
CA PHE A 72 -17.55 -1.70 -9.79
C PHE A 72 -16.73 -1.07 -10.92
N THR A 73 -16.77 0.25 -11.02
CA THR A 73 -15.94 1.06 -11.93
C THR A 73 -14.72 1.68 -11.24
N SER A 74 -14.61 1.52 -9.93
CA SER A 74 -13.50 1.97 -9.09
C SER A 74 -13.29 1.01 -7.93
N ALA A 75 -12.07 0.99 -7.38
CA ALA A 75 -11.66 0.04 -6.36
C ALA A 75 -10.65 0.67 -5.38
N PRO A 76 -10.59 0.21 -4.12
CA PRO A 76 -9.55 0.64 -3.18
C PRO A 76 -8.18 0.18 -3.70
N SER A 77 -7.31 1.16 -3.97
CA SER A 77 -5.94 0.93 -4.43
C SER A 77 -5.05 2.10 -4.05
N SER A 78 -3.78 1.85 -3.74
CA SER A 78 -2.79 2.89 -3.49
C SER A 78 -1.45 2.57 -4.15
N LEU A 79 -0.72 3.61 -4.55
CA LEU A 79 0.60 3.52 -5.16
C LEU A 79 1.56 4.44 -4.42
N SER A 80 2.69 3.91 -3.94
CA SER A 80 3.65 4.70 -3.14
C SER A 80 5.10 4.28 -3.35
N LEU A 81 6.01 5.18 -2.97
CA LEU A 81 7.45 4.99 -2.98
C LEU A 81 8.01 5.08 -1.55
N TRP A 82 8.97 4.21 -1.27
CA TRP A 82 9.64 4.05 0.01
C TRP A 82 11.15 3.92 -0.21
N VAL A 83 11.92 4.25 0.83
CA VAL A 83 13.39 4.12 0.79
C VAL A 83 13.83 2.65 0.80
N ASP A 84 13.13 1.79 1.53
CA ASP A 84 13.43 0.36 1.68
C ASP A 84 12.18 -0.45 2.10
N ILE A 85 12.35 -1.77 2.19
CA ILE A 85 11.29 -2.73 2.52
C ILE A 85 10.93 -2.66 4.00
N GLU A 86 11.92 -2.45 4.86
CA GLU A 86 11.78 -2.35 6.31
C GLU A 86 10.87 -1.18 6.71
N SER A 87 11.05 0.00 6.10
CA SER A 87 10.23 1.19 6.28
C SER A 87 8.77 0.96 5.89
N LEU A 88 8.55 0.39 4.71
CA LEU A 88 7.19 0.07 4.27
C LEU A 88 6.55 -0.99 5.19
N MET A 89 7.30 -2.01 5.61
CA MET A 89 6.80 -3.06 6.49
C MET A 89 6.43 -2.50 7.88
N ALA A 90 7.28 -1.62 8.44
CA ALA A 90 7.04 -0.97 9.71
C ALA A 90 5.74 -0.15 9.71
N PHE A 91 5.47 0.57 8.60
CA PHE A 91 4.19 1.25 8.41
C PHE A 91 3.02 0.28 8.21
N THR A 92 3.17 -0.73 7.36
CA THR A 92 2.06 -1.58 6.91
C THR A 92 1.45 -2.41 8.04
N TYR A 93 2.28 -2.97 8.92
CA TYR A 93 1.82 -3.93 9.93
C TYR A 93 1.80 -3.40 11.36
N ASN A 94 1.95 -2.09 11.56
CA ASN A 94 1.86 -1.47 12.88
C ASN A 94 1.00 -0.19 12.86
N GLY A 95 0.65 0.30 14.06
CA GLY A 95 -0.05 1.57 14.22
C GLY A 95 -1.40 1.64 13.49
N VAL A 96 -1.64 2.76 12.80
CA VAL A 96 -2.91 3.09 12.15
C VAL A 96 -3.30 2.08 11.08
N HIS A 97 -2.36 1.65 10.23
CA HIS A 97 -2.67 0.69 9.15
C HIS A 97 -3.00 -0.69 9.73
N ALA A 98 -2.27 -1.13 10.77
CA ALA A 98 -2.56 -2.40 11.43
C ALA A 98 -3.95 -2.43 12.06
N ASP A 99 -4.45 -1.31 12.59
CA ASP A 99 -5.84 -1.20 13.06
C ASP A 99 -6.84 -1.48 11.94
N ALA A 100 -6.67 -0.81 10.79
CA ALA A 100 -7.52 -1.04 9.62
C ALA A 100 -7.45 -2.49 9.11
N LEU A 101 -6.26 -3.09 9.08
CA LEU A 101 -6.07 -4.48 8.60
C LEU A 101 -6.83 -5.52 9.44
N LYS A 102 -7.03 -5.29 10.75
CA LYS A 102 -7.85 -6.17 11.61
C LYS A 102 -9.30 -6.27 11.13
N HIS A 103 -9.77 -5.25 10.42
CA HIS A 103 -11.15 -5.12 9.98
C HIS A 103 -11.31 -5.27 8.46
N ALA A 104 -10.22 -5.39 7.72
CA ALA A 104 -10.21 -5.42 6.26
C ALA A 104 -11.20 -6.42 5.64
N ARG A 105 -11.43 -7.58 6.26
CA ARG A 105 -12.39 -8.61 5.78
C ARG A 105 -13.86 -8.20 5.87
N LYS A 106 -14.19 -7.16 6.64
CA LYS A 106 -15.55 -6.61 6.72
C LYS A 106 -15.85 -5.70 5.53
N TRP A 107 -14.82 -5.03 5.01
CA TRP A 107 -14.97 -4.02 3.98
C TRP A 107 -14.57 -4.51 2.60
N ASN A 108 -13.74 -5.57 2.51
CA ASN A 108 -13.19 -6.07 1.27
C ASN A 108 -13.62 -7.51 0.97
N VAL A 109 -13.86 -7.78 -0.31
CA VAL A 109 -14.05 -9.12 -0.85
C VAL A 109 -12.78 -9.93 -0.60
N LYS A 110 -12.97 -11.21 -0.26
CA LYS A 110 -11.85 -12.16 -0.20
C LYS A 110 -11.33 -12.40 -1.62
N GLN A 111 -10.22 -11.75 -1.96
CA GLN A 111 -9.57 -11.89 -3.26
C GLN A 111 -8.83 -13.22 -3.43
N THR A 112 -8.77 -13.68 -4.68
CA THR A 112 -8.01 -14.86 -5.12
C THR A 112 -6.71 -14.49 -5.84
N TRP A 113 -6.43 -13.19 -6.00
CA TRP A 113 -5.20 -12.63 -6.56
C TRP A 113 -4.31 -12.04 -5.44
N PRO A 114 -3.05 -11.67 -5.74
CA PRO A 114 -2.18 -11.03 -4.76
C PRO A 114 -2.76 -9.70 -4.24
N PRO A 115 -2.76 -9.44 -2.92
CA PRO A 115 -3.29 -8.20 -2.35
C PRO A 115 -2.43 -6.97 -2.62
N LEU A 116 -1.15 -7.18 -2.90
CA LEU A 116 -0.14 -6.15 -3.06
C LEU A 116 1.02 -6.67 -3.90
N VAL A 117 1.81 -5.75 -4.43
CA VAL A 117 3.06 -6.00 -5.12
C VAL A 117 4.12 -4.97 -4.74
N LEU A 118 5.36 -5.42 -4.68
CA LEU A 118 6.57 -4.66 -4.44
C LEU A 118 7.52 -4.81 -5.63
N TRP A 119 8.24 -3.75 -5.98
CA TRP A 119 9.33 -3.80 -6.96
C TRP A 119 10.29 -2.63 -6.76
N TRP A 120 11.54 -2.79 -7.19
CA TRP A 120 12.52 -1.71 -7.13
C TRP A 120 12.50 -0.85 -8.39
N VAL A 121 12.66 0.45 -8.19
CA VAL A 121 12.77 1.46 -9.25
C VAL A 121 14.03 2.30 -9.04
N SER A 122 14.54 2.91 -10.11
CA SER A 122 15.70 3.82 -9.99
C SER A 122 15.35 5.05 -9.16
N ALA A 123 16.36 5.76 -8.67
CA ALA A 123 16.19 6.95 -7.82
C ALA A 123 15.37 8.07 -8.49
N TYR A 124 15.25 8.11 -9.82
CA TYR A 124 14.50 9.14 -10.54
C TYR A 124 13.23 8.63 -11.21
N HIS A 125 13.00 7.31 -11.19
CA HIS A 125 11.80 6.74 -11.75
C HIS A 125 10.65 6.86 -10.74
N ARG A 126 9.55 7.46 -11.19
CA ARG A 126 8.30 7.49 -10.45
C ARG A 126 7.29 6.64 -11.22
N PRO A 127 6.88 5.49 -10.67
CA PRO A 127 5.92 4.63 -11.34
C PRO A 127 4.56 5.34 -11.47
N ASP A 128 3.77 4.92 -12.44
CA ASP A 128 2.37 5.31 -12.58
C ASP A 128 1.44 4.13 -12.24
N TRP A 129 0.13 4.37 -12.29
CA TRP A 129 -0.86 3.32 -12.01
C TRP A 129 -0.79 2.16 -12.98
N GLN A 130 -0.49 2.41 -14.27
CA GLN A 130 -0.37 1.37 -15.28
C GLN A 130 0.76 0.41 -14.95
N GLU A 131 1.93 0.94 -14.57
CA GLU A 131 3.04 0.09 -14.12
C GLU A 131 2.64 -0.70 -12.85
N GLY A 132 1.96 -0.08 -11.89
CA GLY A 132 1.50 -0.77 -10.67
C GLY A 132 0.59 -1.97 -10.98
N VAL A 133 -0.36 -1.79 -11.90
CA VAL A 133 -1.25 -2.85 -12.39
C VAL A 133 -0.46 -3.97 -13.07
N GLU A 134 0.42 -3.63 -14.01
CA GLU A 134 1.25 -4.61 -14.73
C GLU A 134 2.11 -5.45 -13.78
N ARG A 135 2.65 -4.84 -12.71
CA ARG A 135 3.45 -5.56 -11.70
C ARG A 135 2.59 -6.54 -10.90
N LEU A 136 1.39 -6.14 -10.50
CA LEU A 136 0.49 -6.99 -9.72
C LEU A 136 0.01 -8.18 -10.55
N GLU A 137 -0.34 -7.95 -11.81
CA GLU A 137 -0.75 -9.00 -12.73
C GLU A 137 0.42 -9.92 -13.09
N TYR A 138 1.61 -9.37 -13.32
CA TYR A 138 2.81 -10.18 -13.51
C TYR A 138 3.05 -11.11 -12.31
N LEU A 139 2.96 -10.58 -11.08
CA LEU A 139 3.11 -11.38 -9.86
C LEU A 139 2.06 -12.50 -9.78
N ALA A 140 0.83 -12.22 -10.18
CA ALA A 140 -0.23 -13.22 -10.19
C ALA A 140 0.02 -14.33 -11.22
N ASP A 141 0.51 -13.98 -12.40
CA ASP A 141 0.69 -14.90 -13.53
C ASP A 141 2.00 -15.69 -13.46
N HIS A 142 3.06 -15.10 -12.88
CA HIS A 142 4.43 -15.65 -12.93
C HIS A 142 4.99 -16.00 -11.55
N GLY A 143 4.31 -15.62 -10.47
CA GLY A 143 4.84 -15.72 -9.12
C GLY A 143 5.90 -14.65 -8.80
N ALA A 144 6.46 -14.75 -7.60
CA ALA A 144 7.40 -13.75 -7.10
C ALA A 144 8.77 -13.84 -7.80
N SER A 145 9.33 -12.67 -8.12
CA SER A 145 10.67 -12.51 -8.72
C SER A 145 11.16 -11.08 -8.47
N PRO A 146 12.42 -10.72 -8.79
CA PRO A 146 12.90 -9.34 -8.70
C PRO A 146 12.04 -8.32 -9.45
N LYS A 147 11.32 -8.77 -10.49
CA LYS A 147 10.43 -7.92 -11.30
C LYS A 147 9.17 -7.51 -10.54
N ALA A 148 8.65 -8.38 -9.67
CA ALA A 148 7.44 -8.17 -8.88
C ALA A 148 7.38 -9.20 -7.75
N PHE A 149 7.29 -8.74 -6.50
CA PHE A 149 7.35 -9.61 -5.33
C PHE A 149 6.48 -9.12 -4.17
N THR A 150 6.54 -9.82 -3.04
CA THR A 150 5.80 -9.46 -1.81
C THR A 150 6.72 -9.58 -0.60
N PHE A 151 6.26 -9.14 0.57
CA PHE A 151 7.00 -9.35 1.83
C PHE A 151 7.29 -10.82 2.16
N LYS A 152 6.56 -11.79 1.56
CA LYS A 152 6.79 -13.23 1.80
C LYS A 152 8.06 -13.74 1.12
N GLN A 153 8.42 -13.15 -0.01
CA GLN A 153 9.62 -13.49 -0.78
C GLN A 153 10.24 -12.17 -1.28
N PRO A 154 11.02 -11.48 -0.43
CA PRO A 154 11.51 -10.15 -0.72
C PRO A 154 12.81 -10.21 -1.53
N TYR A 155 12.98 -9.26 -2.44
CA TYR A 155 14.22 -9.10 -3.22
C TYR A 155 14.87 -7.76 -2.92
N GLY A 156 16.19 -7.66 -3.05
CA GLY A 156 16.96 -6.42 -3.01
C GLY A 156 16.97 -5.70 -4.36
N PRO A 157 17.47 -4.45 -4.41
CA PRO A 157 17.55 -3.67 -5.65
C PRO A 157 18.53 -4.24 -6.69
N ASP A 158 19.42 -5.14 -6.27
CA ASP A 158 20.31 -5.93 -7.12
C ASP A 158 19.64 -7.19 -7.70
N GLY A 159 18.41 -7.47 -7.29
CA GLY A 159 17.63 -8.65 -7.70
C GLY A 159 17.96 -9.93 -6.93
N ALA A 160 18.80 -9.88 -5.89
CA ALA A 160 19.00 -11.02 -5.00
C ALA A 160 17.79 -11.17 -4.05
N GLU A 161 17.41 -12.40 -3.71
CA GLU A 161 16.45 -12.62 -2.62
C GLU A 161 17.11 -12.25 -1.29
N ILE A 162 16.38 -11.57 -0.42
CA ILE A 162 16.90 -11.06 0.85
C ILE A 162 16.08 -11.55 2.04
N VAL A 163 16.59 -11.31 3.25
CA VAL A 163 15.83 -11.46 4.49
C VAL A 163 15.58 -10.06 5.04
N ILE A 164 14.31 -9.73 5.30
CA ILE A 164 13.94 -8.43 5.88
C ILE A 164 14.53 -8.30 7.28
N ASP A 165 15.23 -7.20 7.53
CA ASP A 165 15.83 -6.92 8.84
C ASP A 165 14.74 -6.58 9.87
N ARG A 166 14.47 -7.56 10.75
CA ARG A 166 13.40 -7.43 11.75
C ARG A 166 13.73 -6.46 12.87
N ASP A 167 15.01 -6.24 13.17
CA ASP A 167 15.40 -5.29 14.21
C ASP A 167 15.29 -3.87 13.69
N ARG A 168 15.64 -3.66 12.41
CA ARG A 168 15.36 -2.39 11.73
C ARG A 168 13.86 -2.08 11.65
N VAL A 169 13.02 -3.07 11.33
CA VAL A 169 11.56 -2.89 11.35
C VAL A 169 11.05 -2.48 12.74
N LYS A 170 11.56 -3.09 13.83
CA LYS A 170 11.18 -2.72 15.21
C LYS A 170 11.58 -1.27 15.54
N GLU A 171 12.80 -0.88 15.20
CA GLU A 171 13.29 0.50 15.41
C GLU A 171 12.41 1.52 14.68
N LEU A 172 12.13 1.29 13.39
CA LEU A 172 11.29 2.15 12.58
C LEU A 172 9.85 2.19 13.09
N THR A 173 9.34 1.06 13.60
CA THR A 173 8.02 0.99 14.24
C THR A 173 7.95 1.87 15.48
N ALA A 174 8.97 1.81 16.35
CA ALA A 174 9.03 2.65 17.55
C ALA A 174 9.05 4.15 17.20
N ARG A 175 9.85 4.54 16.19
CA ARG A 175 9.92 5.92 15.70
C ARG A 175 8.61 6.40 15.09
N ASN A 176 7.96 5.58 14.27
CA ASN A 176 6.63 5.89 13.73
C ASN A 176 5.60 6.06 14.85
N ALA A 177 5.67 5.24 15.89
CA ALA A 177 4.76 5.33 17.03
C ALA A 177 4.90 6.65 17.81
N GLU A 178 6.04 7.35 17.75
CA GLU A 178 6.20 8.67 18.39
C GLU A 178 5.40 9.76 17.69
N THR A 179 5.25 9.70 16.36
CA THR A 179 4.63 10.75 15.54
C THR A 179 3.18 10.46 15.13
N GLN A 180 2.67 9.27 15.47
CA GLN A 180 1.36 8.77 15.02
C GLN A 180 0.40 8.44 16.17
N LYS A 181 0.73 8.75 17.43
CA LYS A 181 -0.11 8.42 18.60
C LYS A 181 -1.49 9.07 18.52
N ASP A 182 -1.55 10.32 18.09
CA ASP A 182 -2.76 11.09 17.86
C ASP A 182 -3.66 10.43 16.80
N LEU A 183 -3.07 10.02 15.67
CA LEU A 183 -3.79 9.34 14.60
C LEU A 183 -4.32 7.98 15.04
N LEU A 184 -3.52 7.22 15.78
CA LEU A 184 -3.92 5.91 16.31
C LEU A 184 -5.07 6.06 17.29
N ALA A 185 -4.97 7.00 18.23
CA ALA A 185 -6.05 7.29 19.17
C ALA A 185 -7.33 7.70 18.44
N PHE A 186 -7.23 8.54 17.40
CA PHE A 186 -8.37 8.92 16.58
C PHE A 186 -9.02 7.72 15.89
N VAL A 187 -8.28 6.87 15.17
CA VAL A 187 -8.89 5.75 14.43
C VAL A 187 -9.51 4.68 15.35
N GLN A 188 -9.03 4.55 16.58
CA GLN A 188 -9.60 3.65 17.59
C GLN A 188 -10.97 4.13 18.11
N THR A 189 -11.31 5.41 17.93
CA THR A 189 -12.66 5.92 18.23
C THR A 189 -13.67 5.69 17.11
N LEU A 190 -13.18 5.38 15.90
CA LEU A 190 -14.03 5.24 14.72
C LEU A 190 -14.79 3.92 14.74
N LYS A 191 -16.05 3.95 14.30
CA LYS A 191 -16.83 2.73 14.04
C LYS A 191 -16.13 1.83 13.03
N ILE A 192 -16.30 0.53 13.19
CA ILE A 192 -15.83 -0.48 12.25
C ILE A 192 -16.88 -0.69 11.18
#